data_AF-A0A0B5HUT2-F1
#
_entry.id   AF-A0A0B5HUT2-F1
#
_cell.length_a   1.000
_cell.length_b   1.000
_cell.length_c   1.000
_cell.angle_alpha   90.00
_cell.angle_beta   90.00
_cell.angle_gamma   90.00
#
_symmetry.space_group_name_H-M   'P 1'
#
loop_
_entity.id
_entity.type
_entity.pdbx_description
1 polymer ?
#
loop_
_entity_poly.entity_id
_entity_poly.type
_entity_poly.pdbx_seq_one_letter_code
_entity_poly.pdbx_strand_id
1 'polypeptide(L)'
;MNRLSNMISSMNYKDLKAIEKDLYEGNIARLLKARLEGFEKKFPSNICATCGTVHEGEPRYALFFGPEDFRKKATFCGLDCLNFFVKKLETQHNEVVGNE
;
A
#
# COMPACT_ATOMS: atom_id res chain seq x y z
N MET A 1 8.98 -0.91 16.83
CA MET A 1 9.95 -0.67 15.74
C MET A 1 9.45 -1.38 14.49
N ASN A 2 9.52 -0.72 13.32
CA ASN A 2 9.11 -1.35 12.06
C ASN A 2 10.25 -2.23 11.50
N ARG A 3 9.98 -2.98 10.43
CA ARG A 3 10.95 -3.93 9.84
C ARG A 3 12.24 -3.25 9.38
N LEU A 4 12.16 -2.02 8.85
CA LEU A 4 13.31 -1.25 8.41
C LEU A 4 14.20 -0.86 9.60
N SER A 5 13.61 -0.40 10.72
CA SER A 5 14.36 -0.09 11.93
C SER A 5 15.15 -1.30 12.44
N ASN A 6 14.55 -2.50 12.43
CA ASN A 6 15.24 -3.71 12.86
C ASN A 6 16.42 -4.08 11.93
N MET A 7 16.30 -3.83 10.62
CA MET A 7 17.38 -4.06 9.66
C MET A 7 18.53 -3.07 9.87
N ILE A 8 18.24 -1.79 10.14
CA ILE A 8 19.27 -0.78 10.40
C ILE A 8 20.02 -1.12 11.70
N SER A 9 19.32 -1.55 12.75
CA SER A 9 19.93 -1.88 14.04
C SER A 9 20.91 -3.07 13.99
N SER A 10 20.80 -3.94 12.99
CA SER A 10 21.70 -5.10 12.84
C SER A 10 22.88 -4.86 11.87
N MET A 11 22.98 -3.67 11.27
CA MET A 11 24.04 -3.35 10.31
C MET A 11 25.34 -2.90 11.00
N ASN A 12 26.46 -3.21 10.37
CA ASN A 12 27.76 -2.70 10.80
C ASN A 12 27.98 -1.23 10.36
N TYR A 13 28.98 -0.58 10.94
CA TYR A 13 29.29 0.83 10.66
C TYR A 13 29.47 1.16 9.17
N LYS A 14 30.13 0.28 8.41
CA LYS A 14 30.41 0.50 6.99
C LYS A 14 29.11 0.50 6.18
N ASP A 15 28.23 -0.45 6.45
CA ASP A 15 26.93 -0.56 5.77
C ASP A 15 26.02 0.61 6.13
N LEU A 16 26.02 1.04 7.40
CA LEU A 16 25.30 2.23 7.86
C LEU A 16 25.76 3.49 7.12
N LYS A 17 27.08 3.68 6.96
CA LYS A 17 27.64 4.82 6.22
C LYS A 17 27.32 4.79 4.74
N ALA A 18 27.29 3.60 4.12
CA ALA A 18 26.89 3.45 2.73
C ALA A 18 25.41 3.84 2.54
N ILE A 19 24.52 3.33 3.40
CA ILE A 19 23.09 3.63 3.35
C ILE A 19 22.81 5.11 3.64
N GLU A 20 23.51 5.73 4.60
CA GLU A 20 23.41 7.17 4.87
C GLU A 20 23.72 8.00 3.61
N LYS A 21 24.81 7.64 2.91
CA LYS A 21 25.19 8.29 1.65
C LYS A 21 24.13 8.09 0.55
N ASP A 22 23.66 6.86 0.35
CA ASP A 22 22.64 6.55 -0.67
C ASP A 22 21.29 7.22 -0.38
N LEU A 23 20.94 7.41 0.90
CA LEU A 23 19.78 8.20 1.30
C LEU A 23 19.97 9.67 0.93
N TYR A 24 21.12 10.26 1.26
CA TYR A 24 21.43 11.66 0.96
C TYR A 24 21.46 11.95 -0.54
N GLU A 25 22.03 11.04 -1.33
CA GLU A 25 22.07 11.14 -2.79
C GLU A 25 20.73 10.83 -3.47
N GLY A 26 19.72 10.39 -2.71
CA GLY A 26 18.39 10.04 -3.24
C GLY A 26 18.36 8.72 -4.03
N ASN A 27 19.43 7.92 -4.00
CA ASN A 27 19.51 6.62 -4.67
C ASN A 27 18.43 5.67 -4.15
N ILE A 28 18.20 5.66 -2.83
CA ILE A 28 17.15 4.85 -2.20
C ILE A 28 15.75 5.30 -2.67
N ALA A 29 15.49 6.61 -2.74
CA ALA A 29 14.21 7.12 -3.20
C ALA A 29 13.93 6.70 -4.66
N ARG A 30 14.94 6.81 -5.53
CA ARG A 30 14.85 6.37 -6.93
C ARG A 30 14.64 4.86 -7.04
N LEU A 31 15.35 4.06 -6.24
CA LEU A 31 15.20 2.61 -6.20
C LEU A 31 13.79 2.20 -5.76
N LEU A 32 13.27 2.83 -4.70
CA LEU A 32 11.90 2.60 -4.22
C LEU A 32 10.87 2.94 -5.28
N LYS A 33 10.99 4.11 -5.91
CA LYS A 33 10.08 4.55 -6.98
C LYS A 33 10.07 3.56 -8.14
N ALA A 34 11.25 3.17 -8.64
CA ALA A 34 11.36 2.20 -9.72
C ALA A 34 10.75 0.83 -9.34
N ARG A 35 10.91 0.41 -8.08
CA ARG A 35 10.32 -0.83 -7.59
C ARG A 35 8.80 -0.76 -7.51
N LEU A 36 8.25 0.33 -6.96
CA LEU A 36 6.80 0.57 -6.87
C LEU A 36 6.17 0.63 -8.26
N GLU A 37 6.75 1.40 -9.18
CA GLU A 37 6.30 1.45 -10.58
C GLU A 37 6.33 0.07 -11.24
N GLY A 38 7.35 -0.74 -10.96
CA GLY A 38 7.42 -2.12 -11.43
C GLY A 38 6.29 -2.99 -10.88
N PHE A 39 5.93 -2.82 -9.61
CA PHE A 39 4.79 -3.52 -9.00
C PHE A 39 3.47 -3.06 -9.60
N GLU A 40 3.25 -1.76 -9.75
CA GLU A 40 2.03 -1.19 -10.33
C GLU A 40 1.83 -1.61 -11.79
N LYS A 41 2.92 -1.61 -12.59
CA LYS A 41 2.87 -2.09 -13.98
C LYS A 41 2.58 -3.59 -14.08
N LYS A 42 3.14 -4.39 -13.16
CA LYS A 42 2.95 -5.85 -13.17
C LYS A 42 1.57 -6.25 -12.63
N PHE A 43 1.00 -5.45 -11.73
CA PHE A 43 -0.24 -5.77 -11.03
C PHE A 43 -1.19 -4.56 -10.97
N PRO A 44 -1.65 -4.02 -12.12
CA PRO A 44 -2.42 -2.77 -12.18
C PRO A 44 -3.78 -2.85 -11.51
N SER A 45 -4.26 -4.04 -11.15
CA SER A 45 -5.57 -4.23 -10.49
C SER A 45 -5.58 -5.35 -9.44
N ASN A 46 -4.43 -5.92 -9.11
CA ASN A 46 -4.36 -7.19 -8.37
C ASN A 46 -3.72 -7.04 -6.99
N ILE A 47 -3.70 -5.83 -6.44
CA ILE A 47 -3.21 -5.58 -5.09
C ILE A 47 -4.41 -5.37 -4.19
N CYS A 48 -4.52 -6.18 -3.13
CA CYS A 48 -5.60 -6.04 -2.16
C CYS A 48 -5.53 -4.65 -1.53
N ALA A 49 -6.62 -3.88 -1.62
CA ALA A 49 -6.73 -2.54 -1.04
C ALA A 49 -6.62 -2.54 0.50
N THR A 50 -6.81 -3.71 1.13
CA THR A 50 -6.74 -3.86 2.58
C THR A 50 -5.37 -4.32 3.06
N CYS A 51 -4.84 -5.42 2.52
CA CYS A 51 -3.64 -6.08 3.05
C CYS A 51 -2.41 -5.98 2.15
N GLY A 52 -2.53 -5.40 0.94
CA GLY A 52 -1.42 -5.26 -0.02
C GLY A 52 -0.94 -6.57 -0.65
N THR A 53 -1.61 -7.71 -0.38
CA THR A 53 -1.28 -8.99 -1.02
C THR A 53 -1.53 -8.88 -2.52
N VAL A 54 -0.63 -9.43 -3.32
CA VAL A 54 -0.74 -9.48 -4.78
C VAL A 54 -1.44 -10.77 -5.21
N HIS A 55 -2.34 -10.70 -6.19
CA HIS A 55 -3.11 -11.85 -6.69
C HIS A 55 -2.66 -12.15 -8.13
N GLU A 56 -2.31 -13.40 -8.41
CA GLU A 56 -2.05 -13.84 -9.78
C GLU A 56 -3.38 -14.28 -10.41
N GLY A 57 -4.16 -13.33 -10.95
CA GLY A 57 -5.45 -13.58 -11.60
C GLY A 57 -6.47 -12.46 -11.41
N GLU A 58 -7.72 -12.70 -11.82
CA GLU A 58 -8.81 -11.77 -11.56
C GLU A 58 -9.06 -11.61 -10.04
N PRO A 59 -9.35 -10.40 -9.56
CA PRO A 59 -9.63 -10.17 -8.16
C PRO A 59 -10.91 -10.92 -7.75
N ARG A 60 -10.84 -11.70 -6.66
CA ARG A 60 -11.98 -12.47 -6.15
C ARG A 60 -13.16 -11.58 -5.78
N TYR A 61 -12.87 -10.39 -5.25
CA TYR A 61 -13.85 -9.38 -4.91
C TYR A 61 -13.38 -8.01 -5.39
N ALA A 62 -14.32 -7.21 -5.92
CA ALA A 62 -14.07 -5.84 -6.32
C ALA A 62 -15.23 -4.93 -5.89
N LEU A 63 -14.90 -3.72 -5.47
CA LEU A 63 -15.85 -2.67 -5.12
C LEU A 63 -15.63 -1.47 -6.04
N PHE A 64 -16.69 -1.00 -6.68
CA PHE A 64 -16.68 0.21 -7.49
C PHE A 64 -17.49 1.30 -6.78
N PHE A 65 -16.93 2.49 -6.63
CA PHE A 65 -17.56 3.56 -5.85
C PHE A 65 -17.14 4.95 -6.36
N GLY A 66 -17.95 5.97 -6.05
CA GLY A 66 -17.80 7.33 -6.57
C GLY A 66 -18.76 7.62 -7.74
N PRO A 67 -18.88 8.90 -8.15
CA PRO A 67 -19.73 9.30 -9.27
C PRO A 67 -19.18 8.75 -10.60
N GLU A 68 -20.01 8.74 -11.64
CA GLU A 68 -19.70 8.10 -12.93
C GLU A 68 -18.37 8.59 -13.53
N ASP A 69 -18.13 9.90 -13.48
CA ASP A 69 -16.90 10.54 -13.98
C ASP A 69 -15.66 10.31 -13.11
N PHE A 70 -15.83 9.87 -11.85
CA PHE A 70 -14.74 9.63 -10.89
C PHE A 70 -14.87 8.26 -10.21
N ARG A 71 -15.30 7.25 -10.97
CA ARG A 71 -15.48 5.89 -10.46
C ARG A 71 -14.11 5.30 -10.08
N LYS A 72 -13.95 4.98 -8.79
CA LYS A 72 -12.79 4.28 -8.24
C LYS A 72 -13.08 2.78 -8.15
N LYS A 73 -12.03 1.96 -8.25
CA LYS A 73 -12.07 0.51 -8.09
C LYS A 73 -11.14 0.09 -6.95
N ALA A 74 -11.64 -0.66 -5.99
CA ALA A 74 -10.85 -1.37 -4.99
C ALA A 74 -10.99 -2.89 -5.20
N THR A 75 -9.91 -3.63 -5.01
CA THR A 75 -9.87 -5.09 -5.19
C THR A 75 -9.42 -5.77 -3.92
N PHE A 76 -9.90 -6.99 -3.67
CA PHE A 76 -9.65 -7.71 -2.42
C PHE A 76 -9.36 -9.19 -2.67
N CYS A 77 -8.39 -9.72 -1.92
CA CYS A 77 -8.01 -11.13 -1.99
C CYS A 77 -9.05 -12.07 -1.36
N GLY A 78 -9.90 -11.55 -0.49
CA GLY A 78 -10.86 -12.32 0.30
C GLY A 78 -12.00 -11.47 0.86
N LEU A 79 -13.06 -12.16 1.29
CA LEU A 79 -14.26 -11.54 1.86
C LEU A 79 -13.97 -10.82 3.18
N ASP A 80 -13.04 -11.35 3.97
CA ASP A 80 -12.51 -10.74 5.19
C ASP A 80 -11.88 -9.37 4.93
N CYS A 81 -11.04 -9.27 3.90
CA CYS A 81 -10.40 -8.02 3.49
C CYS A 81 -11.42 -6.99 2.98
N LEU A 82 -12.44 -7.44 2.23
CA LEU A 82 -13.55 -6.58 1.81
C LEU A 82 -14.35 -6.09 3.02
N ASN A 83 -14.74 -6.98 3.93
CA ASN A 83 -15.53 -6.62 5.11
C ASN A 83 -14.78 -5.64 6.02
N PHE A 84 -13.48 -5.85 6.22
CA PHE A 84 -12.65 -4.91 6.97
C PHE A 84 -12.63 -3.53 6.32
N PHE A 85 -12.51 -3.48 4.99
CA PHE A 85 -12.51 -2.24 4.23
C PHE A 85 -13.84 -1.50 4.35
N VAL A 86 -14.97 -2.20 4.17
CA VAL A 86 -16.32 -1.61 4.28
C VAL A 86 -16.57 -1.08 5.69
N LYS A 87 -16.22 -1.83 6.74
CA LYS A 87 -16.35 -1.35 8.13
C LYS A 87 -15.56 -0.08 8.38
N LYS A 88 -14.36 0.05 7.81
CA LYS A 88 -13.56 1.27 7.92
C LYS A 88 -14.22 2.45 7.22
N LEU A 89 -14.86 2.24 6.06
CA LEU A 89 -15.64 3.27 5.38
C LEU A 89 -16.86 3.70 6.21
N GLU A 90 -17.57 2.77 6.84
CA GLU A 90 -18.68 3.07 7.74
C GLU A 90 -18.22 3.92 8.93
N THR A 91 -17.10 3.57 9.57
CA THR A 91 -16.52 4.38 10.65
C THR A 91 -16.19 5.80 10.18
N GLN A 92 -15.53 5.94 9.02
CA GLN A 92 -15.20 7.26 8.46
C GLN A 92 -16.44 8.08 8.11
N HIS A 93 -17.49 7.45 7.58
CA HIS A 93 -18.76 8.13 7.31
C HIS A 93 -19.40 8.65 8.60
N ASN A 94 -19.44 7.81 9.64
CA ASN A 94 -20.02 8.18 10.93
C ASN A 94 -19.23 9.28 11.66
N GLU A 95 -17.89 9.33 11.50
CA GLU A 95 -17.06 10.44 12.03
C GLU A 95 -17.35 11.78 11.33
N VAL A 96 -17.71 11.74 10.04
CA VAL A 96 -18.05 12.95 9.28
C VAL A 96 -19.46 13.44 9.61
N VAL A 97 -20.42 12.53 9.77
CA VAL A 97 -21.84 12.86 10.05
C VAL A 97 -22.09 13.11 11.54
N GLY A 98 -21.28 12.56 12.45
CA GLY A 98 -21.40 12.75 13.90
C GLY A 98 -20.81 14.06 14.44
N ASN A 99 -20.31 14.93 13.57
CA ASN A 99 -19.83 16.28 13.89
C ASN A 99 -20.78 17.39 13.40
N GLU A 100 -22.03 17.05 13.10
CA GLU A 100 -23.12 17.99 12.80
C GLU A 100 -24.11 18.12 13.96
#